data_AF-A0A5E4JWR2-F1
#
_entry.id   AF-A0A5E4JWR2-F1
#
_cell.length_a   1.000
_cell.length_b   1.000
_cell.length_c   1.000
_cell.angle_alpha   90.00
_cell.angle_beta   90.00
_cell.angle_gamma   90.00
#
_symmetry.space_group_name_H-M   'P 1'
#
loop_
_entity.id
_entity.type
_entity.pdbx_description
1 polymer ?
#
loop_
_entity_poly.entity_id
_entity_poly.type
_entity_poly.pdbx_seq_one_letter_code
_entity_poly.pdbx_strand_id
1 'polypeptide(L)'
;MVNKLGLSILISIILTIIIVSTVNVGVSLFLNEPQYEKYCNTTKSFPVDTYDNITKDVCEQYNGTWVPQNVQCVKAPCPQGYCDYYAKCSQAYSEAQKPYNQQRFYIFAGLGFILLLIGLFISENLIQITGLATGCILVFEGIVQNWQDKKIVFMALLGILIIFGILAYRVIRRKK
;
A
#
# COMPACT_ATOMS: atom_id res chain seq x y z
N MET A 1 36.18 24.82 -8.91
CA MET A 1 35.56 25.02 -7.58
C MET A 1 34.19 24.37 -7.59
N VAL A 2 33.99 23.32 -6.80
CA VAL A 2 32.66 22.68 -6.71
C VAL A 2 31.73 23.62 -5.95
N ASN A 3 30.55 23.90 -6.52
CA ASN A 3 29.52 24.67 -5.83
C ASN A 3 29.07 23.90 -4.58
N LYS A 4 29.27 24.45 -3.38
CA LYS A 4 28.90 23.82 -2.11
C LYS A 4 27.42 23.42 -2.07
N LEU A 5 26.55 24.22 -2.69
CA LEU A 5 25.13 23.91 -2.81
C LEU A 5 24.90 22.69 -3.72
N GLY A 6 25.55 22.68 -4.89
CA GLY A 6 25.46 21.56 -5.84
C GLY A 6 25.95 20.23 -5.25
N LEU A 7 27.04 20.26 -4.48
CA LEU A 7 27.55 19.08 -3.77
C LEU A 7 26.56 18.61 -2.70
N SER A 8 25.96 19.53 -1.93
CA SER A 8 24.99 19.20 -0.89
C SER A 8 23.74 18.53 -1.47
N ILE A 9 23.25 19.01 -2.62
CA ILE A 9 22.12 18.41 -3.33
C ILE A 9 22.45 16.99 -3.80
N LEU A 10 23.63 16.79 -4.41
CA LEU A 10 24.05 15.47 -4.89
C LEU A 10 24.13 14.45 -3.75
N ILE A 11 24.78 14.83 -2.64
CA ILE A 11 24.87 13.97 -1.46
C ILE A 11 23.47 13.70 -0.89
N SER A 12 22.60 14.72 -0.84
CA SER A 12 21.23 14.58 -0.35
C SER A 12 20.41 13.56 -1.15
N ILE A 13 20.58 13.52 -2.46
CA ILE A 13 19.89 12.53 -3.32
C ILE A 13 20.36 11.12 -2.97
N ILE A 14 21.67 10.91 -2.87
CA ILE A 14 22.27 9.61 -2.52
C ILE A 14 21.77 9.16 -1.14
N LEU A 15 21.81 10.06 -0.15
CA LEU A 15 21.32 9.76 1.20
C LEU A 15 19.82 9.44 1.21
N THR A 16 19.02 10.18 0.45
CA THR A 16 17.58 9.93 0.34
C THR A 16 17.31 8.52 -0.18
N ILE A 17 17.98 8.11 -1.26
CA ILE A 17 17.84 6.77 -1.83
C ILE A 17 18.25 5.70 -0.82
N ILE A 18 19.38 5.89 -0.14
CA ILE A 18 19.86 4.94 0.87
C ILE A 18 18.84 4.81 2.00
N ILE A 19 18.39 5.93 2.58
CA ILE A 19 17.47 5.90 3.73
C ILE A 19 16.13 5.27 3.35
N VAL A 20 15.52 5.66 2.21
CA VAL A 20 14.26 5.06 1.74
C VAL A 20 14.43 3.55 1.51
N SER A 21 15.54 3.13 0.91
CA SER A 21 15.84 1.72 0.69
C SER A 21 16.03 0.97 2.01
N THR A 22 16.75 1.56 2.96
CA THR A 22 16.95 0.99 4.31
C THR A 22 15.63 0.84 5.05
N VAL A 23 14.71 1.81 4.96
CA VAL A 23 13.38 1.68 5.59
C VAL A 23 12.58 0.56 4.92
N ASN A 24 12.58 0.49 3.59
CA ASN A 24 11.87 -0.56 2.86
C ASN A 24 12.39 -1.97 3.19
N VAL A 25 13.71 -2.18 3.12
CA VAL A 25 14.35 -3.45 3.49
C VAL A 25 14.17 -3.72 4.98
N GLY A 26 14.32 -2.72 5.84
CA GLY A 26 14.14 -2.87 7.28
C GLY A 26 12.74 -3.36 7.64
N VAL A 27 11.72 -2.79 7.01
CA VAL A 27 10.32 -3.20 7.26
C VAL A 27 10.04 -4.61 6.75
N SER A 28 10.62 -5.03 5.63
CA SER A 28 10.42 -6.40 5.12
C SER A 28 11.05 -7.48 6.01
N LEU A 29 12.01 -7.14 6.88
CA LEU A 29 12.57 -8.06 7.87
C LEU A 29 11.61 -8.36 9.03
N PHE A 30 10.74 -7.40 9.38
CA PHE A 30 9.83 -7.53 10.52
C PHE A 30 8.38 -7.80 10.12
N LEU A 31 7.97 -7.36 8.93
CA LEU A 31 6.62 -7.53 8.41
C LEU A 31 6.64 -8.50 7.23
N ASN A 32 6.10 -9.70 7.45
CA ASN A 32 5.95 -10.70 6.40
C ASN A 32 4.81 -10.32 5.46
N GLU A 33 5.12 -10.14 4.18
CA GLU A 33 4.12 -9.91 3.16
C GLU A 33 3.28 -11.16 2.93
N PRO A 34 1.94 -11.08 3.01
CA PRO A 34 1.09 -12.19 2.64
C PRO A 34 1.31 -12.48 1.14
N GLN A 35 1.57 -13.75 0.84
CA GLN A 35 1.82 -14.20 -0.54
C GLN A 35 0.53 -14.79 -1.09
N TYR A 36 0.13 -14.36 -2.30
CA TYR A 36 -1.13 -14.79 -2.92
C TYR A 36 -1.24 -16.32 -3.01
N GLU A 37 -0.14 -16.98 -3.34
CA GLU A 37 -0.03 -18.43 -3.54
C GLU A 37 -0.30 -19.22 -2.25
N LYS A 38 -0.08 -18.61 -1.08
CA LYS A 38 -0.40 -19.23 0.22
C LYS A 38 -1.90 -19.32 0.47
N TYR A 39 -2.68 -18.42 -0.15
CA TYR A 39 -4.13 -18.39 -0.03
C TYR A 39 -4.77 -19.12 -1.21
N CYS A 40 -4.28 -18.85 -2.42
CA CYS A 40 -4.79 -19.38 -3.67
C CYS A 40 -3.79 -20.38 -4.26
N ASN A 41 -3.69 -21.57 -3.66
CA ASN A 41 -2.92 -22.67 -4.23
C ASN A 41 -3.59 -23.13 -5.53
N THR A 42 -2.84 -23.11 -6.63
CA THR A 42 -3.30 -23.35 -8.01
C THR A 42 -3.65 -24.82 -8.32
N THR A 43 -3.47 -25.73 -7.37
CA THR A 43 -3.81 -27.16 -7.52
C THR A 43 -5.24 -27.47 -7.12
N LYS A 44 -6.22 -26.82 -7.75
CA LYS A 44 -7.56 -27.41 -7.85
C LYS A 44 -7.66 -28.13 -9.19
N SER A 45 -7.24 -29.39 -9.21
CA SER A 45 -7.44 -30.29 -10.36
C SER A 45 -8.92 -30.63 -10.44
N PHE A 46 -9.62 -30.11 -11.44
CA PHE A 46 -11.02 -30.47 -11.70
C PHE A 46 -11.06 -31.67 -12.65
N PRO A 47 -11.98 -32.63 -12.45
CA PRO A 47 -12.28 -33.62 -13.48
C PRO A 47 -12.75 -32.87 -14.73
N VAL A 48 -12.09 -33.08 -15.86
CA VAL A 48 -12.38 -32.41 -17.15
C VAL A 48 -13.83 -32.65 -17.56
N ASP A 49 -14.38 -33.79 -17.16
CA ASP A 49 -15.72 -34.30 -17.44
C ASP A 49 -16.84 -33.44 -16.82
N THR A 50 -16.53 -32.57 -15.85
CA THR A 50 -17.52 -31.74 -15.15
C THR A 50 -17.63 -30.31 -15.70
N TYR A 51 -16.75 -29.91 -16.62
CA TYR A 51 -16.66 -28.52 -17.10
C TYR A 51 -17.89 -28.08 -17.90
N ASP A 52 -18.48 -28.99 -18.68
CA ASP A 52 -19.64 -28.69 -19.53
C ASP A 52 -20.97 -28.58 -18.76
N ASN A 53 -21.02 -29.02 -17.50
CA ASN A 53 -22.23 -29.05 -16.66
C ASN A 53 -21.95 -28.66 -15.20
N ILE A 54 -21.19 -27.59 -14.95
CA ILE A 54 -21.00 -27.08 -13.59
C ILE A 54 -22.34 -26.54 -13.06
N THR A 55 -22.92 -27.25 -12.09
CA THR A 55 -24.08 -26.81 -11.32
C THR A 55 -23.63 -26.10 -10.04
N LYS A 56 -24.57 -25.41 -9.38
CA LYS A 56 -24.35 -24.80 -8.06
C LYS A 56 -23.83 -25.82 -7.04
N ASP A 57 -24.45 -26.99 -6.96
CA ASP A 57 -24.09 -28.02 -5.99
C ASP A 57 -22.67 -28.55 -6.21
N VAL A 58 -22.29 -28.77 -7.48
CA VAL A 58 -20.92 -29.18 -7.86
C VAL A 58 -19.92 -28.07 -7.51
N CYS A 59 -20.25 -26.81 -7.80
CA CYS A 59 -19.41 -25.67 -7.47
C CYS A 59 -19.10 -25.59 -5.96
N GLU A 60 -20.15 -25.70 -5.14
CA GLU A 60 -20.05 -25.62 -3.68
C GLU A 60 -19.32 -26.84 -3.10
N GLN A 61 -19.49 -28.03 -3.69
CA GLN A 61 -18.76 -29.26 -3.33
C GLN A 61 -17.23 -29.09 -3.46
N TYR A 62 -16.76 -28.38 -4.50
CA TYR A 62 -15.33 -28.10 -4.70
C TYR A 62 -14.87 -26.76 -4.08
N ASN A 63 -15.63 -26.28 -3.09
CA ASN A 63 -15.36 -25.06 -2.34
C ASN A 63 -15.22 -23.81 -3.24
N GLY A 64 -15.91 -23.79 -4.37
CA GLY A 64 -16.13 -22.59 -5.16
C GLY A 64 -17.30 -21.77 -4.62
N THR A 65 -17.52 -20.62 -5.23
CA THR A 65 -18.66 -19.73 -4.95
C THR A 65 -19.47 -19.59 -6.22
N TRP A 66 -20.73 -20.02 -6.20
CA TRP A 66 -21.60 -19.90 -7.36
C TRP A 66 -22.01 -18.43 -7.55
N VAL A 67 -21.71 -17.88 -8.73
CA VAL A 67 -22.11 -16.54 -9.11
C VAL A 67 -23.22 -16.66 -10.15
N PRO A 68 -24.48 -16.36 -9.79
CA PRO A 68 -25.59 -16.43 -10.73
C PRO A 68 -25.41 -15.36 -11.81
N GLN A 69 -25.71 -15.72 -13.05
CA GLN A 69 -25.67 -14.79 -14.17
C GLN A 69 -26.97 -14.87 -14.96
N ASN A 70 -27.48 -13.71 -15.35
CA ASN A 70 -28.60 -13.61 -16.27
C ASN A 70 -28.04 -13.24 -17.66
N VAL A 71 -27.49 -14.24 -18.36
CA VAL A 71 -26.89 -14.05 -19.69
C VAL A 71 -27.85 -14.46 -20.79
N GLN A 72 -28.02 -13.58 -21.78
CA GLN A 72 -28.64 -13.95 -23.05
C GLN A 72 -27.59 -14.68 -23.89
N CYS A 73 -27.80 -15.97 -24.12
CA CYS A 73 -26.89 -16.80 -24.90
C CYS A 73 -27.41 -17.00 -26.33
N VAL A 74 -26.49 -17.13 -27.28
CA VAL A 74 -26.82 -17.37 -28.70
C VAL A 74 -27.38 -18.79 -28.92
N LYS A 75 -27.01 -19.75 -28.06
CA LYS A 75 -27.45 -21.16 -28.13
C LYS A 75 -27.87 -21.66 -26.75
N ALA A 76 -29.12 -22.12 -26.64
CA ALA A 76 -29.66 -22.72 -25.42
C ALA A 76 -29.09 -24.14 -25.17
N PRO A 77 -29.02 -24.58 -23.89
CA PRO A 77 -29.40 -23.86 -22.67
C PRO A 77 -28.36 -22.80 -22.27
N CYS A 78 -28.82 -21.65 -21.77
CA CYS A 78 -27.92 -20.61 -21.27
C CYS A 78 -27.32 -21.01 -19.92
N PRO A 79 -26.02 -20.77 -19.69
CA PRO A 79 -25.43 -20.98 -18.37
C PRO A 79 -26.12 -20.06 -17.36
N GLN A 80 -26.60 -20.64 -16.27
CA GLN A 80 -27.33 -19.92 -15.21
C GLN A 80 -26.38 -19.18 -14.24
N GLY A 81 -25.07 -19.27 -14.48
CA GLY A 81 -24.01 -18.75 -13.63
C GLY A 81 -22.68 -19.42 -13.93
N TYR A 82 -21.67 -19.07 -13.14
CA TYR A 82 -20.37 -19.70 -13.17
C TYR A 82 -19.88 -19.97 -11.74
N CYS A 83 -18.92 -20.89 -11.62
CA CYS A 83 -18.27 -21.15 -10.35
C CYS A 83 -16.99 -20.33 -10.20
N ASP A 84 -16.96 -19.41 -9.23
CA ASP A 84 -15.75 -18.70 -8.85
C ASP A 84 -14.98 -19.48 -7.78
N TYR A 85 -13.94 -20.19 -8.21
CA TYR A 85 -13.08 -20.96 -7.32
C TYR A 85 -12.09 -20.11 -6.53
N TYR A 86 -11.89 -18.86 -6.92
CA TYR A 86 -10.94 -17.94 -6.31
C TYR A 86 -11.59 -16.95 -5.35
N ALA A 87 -12.91 -16.75 -5.41
CA ALA A 87 -13.65 -15.81 -4.56
C ALA A 87 -13.23 -15.90 -3.08
N LYS A 88 -13.28 -17.10 -2.49
CA LYS A 88 -12.95 -17.32 -1.08
C LYS A 88 -11.47 -17.09 -0.77
N CYS A 89 -10.56 -17.53 -1.64
CA CYS A 89 -9.12 -17.39 -1.39
C CYS A 89 -8.63 -15.95 -1.62
N SER A 90 -9.18 -15.28 -2.64
CA SER A 90 -8.94 -13.86 -2.93
C SER A 90 -9.44 -12.99 -1.78
N GLN A 91 -10.61 -13.30 -1.23
CA GLN A 91 -11.11 -12.64 -0.03
C GLN A 91 -10.16 -12.83 1.16
N ALA A 92 -9.76 -14.08 1.46
CA ALA A 92 -8.83 -14.35 2.56
C ALA A 92 -7.48 -13.65 2.39
N TYR A 93 -6.94 -13.61 1.17
CA TYR A 93 -5.73 -12.85 0.84
C TYR A 93 -5.94 -11.35 1.06
N SER A 94 -7.04 -10.77 0.57
CA SER A 94 -7.35 -9.36 0.74
C SER A 94 -7.49 -8.97 2.21
N GLU A 95 -8.14 -9.82 3.01
CA GLU A 95 -8.29 -9.66 4.45
C GLU A 95 -6.95 -9.71 5.18
N ALA A 96 -6.01 -10.57 4.74
CA ALA A 96 -4.65 -10.62 5.29
C ALA A 96 -3.75 -9.46 4.81
N GLN A 97 -3.94 -8.99 3.58
CA GLN A 97 -3.19 -7.87 2.98
C GLN A 97 -3.51 -6.56 3.71
N LYS A 98 -4.75 -6.38 4.16
CA LYS A 98 -5.20 -5.15 4.82
C LYS A 98 -4.39 -4.77 6.07
N PRO A 99 -4.25 -5.62 7.11
CA PRO A 99 -3.45 -5.28 8.29
C PRO A 99 -1.97 -5.08 7.95
N TYR A 100 -1.41 -5.86 7.01
CA TYR A 100 -0.04 -5.66 6.53
C TYR A 100 0.16 -4.27 5.90
N ASN A 101 -0.75 -3.86 5.02
CA ASN A 101 -0.73 -2.53 4.40
C ASN A 101 -0.88 -1.40 5.43
N GLN A 102 -1.78 -1.57 6.40
CA GLN A 102 -1.97 -0.61 7.48
C GLN A 102 -0.72 -0.47 8.35
N GLN A 103 -0.08 -1.58 8.73
CA GLN A 103 1.16 -1.54 9.52
C GLN A 103 2.31 -0.88 8.75
N ARG A 104 2.51 -1.23 7.47
CA ARG A 104 3.49 -0.54 6.61
C ARG A 104 3.18 0.95 6.54
N PHE A 105 1.92 1.33 6.33
CA PHE A 105 1.51 2.73 6.30
C PHE A 105 1.90 3.47 7.58
N TYR A 106 1.59 2.93 8.76
CA TYR A 106 1.92 3.61 10.02
C TYR A 106 3.42 3.80 10.22
N ILE A 107 4.23 2.80 9.84
CA ILE A 107 5.69 2.90 9.92
C ILE A 107 6.20 3.98 8.95
N PHE A 108 5.78 3.94 7.69
CA PHE A 108 6.25 4.82 6.64
C PHE A 108 5.79 6.26 6.86
N ALA A 109 4.50 6.46 7.13
CA ALA A 109 3.95 7.77 7.43
C ALA A 109 4.51 8.35 8.74
N GLY A 110 4.72 7.52 9.76
CA GLY A 110 5.30 7.93 11.04
C GLY A 110 6.76 8.38 10.90
N LEU A 111 7.62 7.53 10.31
CA LEU A 111 9.02 7.87 10.05
C LEU A 111 9.15 9.04 9.09
N GLY A 112 8.34 9.05 8.02
CA GLY A 112 8.32 10.14 7.06
C GLY A 112 7.94 11.47 7.70
N PHE A 113 6.91 11.49 8.55
CA PHE A 113 6.51 12.67 9.30
C PHE A 113 7.61 13.17 10.25
N ILE A 114 8.28 12.27 10.97
CA ILE A 114 9.43 12.62 11.83
C ILE A 114 10.54 13.28 10.99
N LEU A 115 10.88 12.71 9.83
CA LEU A 115 11.92 13.26 8.95
C LEU A 115 11.52 14.61 8.35
N LEU A 116 10.24 14.82 8.04
CA LEU A 116 9.74 16.12 7.62
C LEU A 116 9.92 17.17 8.73
N LEU A 117 9.63 16.83 9.99
CA LEU A 117 9.86 17.73 11.12
C LEU A 117 11.35 18.04 11.31
N ILE A 118 12.21 17.02 11.27
CA ILE A 118 13.67 17.19 11.35
C ILE A 118 14.15 18.12 10.23
N GLY A 119 13.73 17.86 8.99
CA GLY A 119 14.09 18.69 7.84
C GLY A 119 13.58 20.12 7.95
N LEU A 120 12.40 20.34 8.56
CA LEU A 120 11.83 21.68 8.72
C LEU A 120 12.59 22.54 9.74
N PHE A 121 13.10 21.95 10.83
CA PHE A 121 13.69 22.69 11.95
C PHE A 121 15.22 22.76 11.95
N ILE A 122 15.90 21.95 11.15
CA ILE A 122 17.37 21.98 11.05
C ILE A 122 17.83 23.02 10.02
N SER A 123 18.81 23.83 10.40
CA SER A 123 19.38 24.87 9.54
C SER A 123 20.49 24.39 8.60
N GLU A 124 21.03 23.20 8.82
CA GLU A 124 22.04 22.60 7.95
C GLU A 124 21.43 22.11 6.63
N ASN A 125 21.85 22.73 5.52
CA ASN A 125 21.28 22.48 4.18
C ASN A 125 21.21 20.99 3.81
N LEU A 126 22.25 20.22 4.10
CA LEU A 126 22.29 18.80 3.76
C LEU A 126 21.18 18.02 4.47
N ILE A 127 21.07 18.20 5.79
CA ILE A 127 20.09 17.49 6.63
C ILE A 127 18.68 17.99 6.32
N GLN A 128 18.51 19.29 6.10
CA GLN A 128 17.25 19.90 5.71
C GLN A 128 16.70 19.28 4.41
N ILE A 129 17.48 19.29 3.33
CA ILE A 129 17.05 18.79 2.02
C ILE A 129 16.80 17.27 2.09
N THR A 130 17.70 16.52 2.75
CA THR A 130 17.58 15.06 2.87
C THR A 130 16.35 14.68 3.70
N GLY A 131 16.14 15.34 4.84
CA GLY A 131 15.01 15.08 5.74
C GLY A 131 13.68 15.38 5.08
N LEU A 132 13.56 16.53 4.39
CA LEU A 132 12.34 16.88 3.67
C LEU A 132 12.07 15.92 2.50
N ALA A 133 13.07 15.61 1.67
CA ALA A 133 12.91 14.72 0.53
C ALA A 133 12.53 13.29 0.97
N THR A 134 13.28 12.72 1.91
CA THR A 134 13.03 11.38 2.45
C THR A 134 11.67 11.33 3.16
N GLY A 135 11.36 12.36 3.95
CA GLY A 135 10.09 12.46 4.66
C GLY A 135 8.89 12.46 3.70
N CYS A 136 8.96 13.24 2.62
CA CYS A 136 7.93 13.26 1.58
C CYS A 136 7.77 11.90 0.92
N ILE A 137 8.88 11.26 0.52
CA ILE A 137 8.84 9.96 -0.19
C ILE A 137 8.22 8.89 0.71
N LEU A 138 8.63 8.77 1.96
CA LEU A 138 8.09 7.76 2.87
C LEU A 138 6.61 7.98 3.17
N VAL A 139 6.18 9.23 3.40
CA VAL A 139 4.74 9.53 3.57
C VAL A 139 3.97 9.12 2.32
N PHE A 140 4.47 9.46 1.14
CA PHE A 140 3.86 9.11 -0.14
C PHE A 140 3.78 7.59 -0.36
N GLU A 141 4.86 6.86 -0.13
CA GLU A 141 4.89 5.39 -0.22
C GLU A 141 3.88 4.75 0.74
N GLY A 142 3.80 5.24 1.97
CA GLY A 142 2.78 4.81 2.92
C GLY A 142 1.36 4.98 2.36
N ILE A 143 1.05 6.16 1.82
CA ILE A 143 -0.27 6.47 1.23
C ILE A 143 -0.61 5.50 0.11
N VAL A 144 0.33 5.22 -0.79
CA VAL A 144 0.14 4.27 -1.90
C VAL A 144 -0.13 2.87 -1.34
N GLN A 145 0.62 2.43 -0.33
CA GLN A 145 0.47 1.09 0.26
C GLN A 145 -0.91 0.89 0.90
N ASN A 146 -1.47 1.91 1.55
CA ASN A 146 -2.76 1.82 2.25
C ASN A 146 -3.89 2.58 1.54
N TRP A 147 -3.78 2.77 0.22
CA TRP A 147 -4.74 3.52 -0.60
C TRP A 147 -6.19 3.01 -0.49
N GLN A 148 -6.35 1.70 -0.23
CA GLN A 148 -7.66 1.07 -0.08
C GLN A 148 -8.38 1.53 1.19
N ASP A 149 -7.65 1.84 2.27
CA ASP A 149 -8.23 2.34 3.52
C ASP A 149 -8.23 3.88 3.55
N LYS A 150 -9.13 4.45 2.75
CA LYS A 150 -9.28 5.90 2.56
C LYS A 150 -9.46 6.65 3.89
N LYS A 151 -10.11 6.05 4.88
CA LYS A 151 -10.38 6.68 6.18
C LYS A 151 -9.07 6.92 6.94
N ILE A 152 -8.23 5.88 7.05
CA ILE A 152 -6.95 5.97 7.76
C ILE A 152 -6.03 6.97 7.05
N VAL A 153 -5.91 6.86 5.72
CA VAL A 153 -5.06 7.76 4.92
C VAL A 153 -5.52 9.21 5.05
N PHE A 154 -6.83 9.48 4.92
CA PHE A 154 -7.38 10.82 5.04
C PHE A 154 -7.13 11.43 6.42
N MET A 155 -7.36 10.68 7.50
CA MET A 155 -7.16 11.18 8.86
C MET A 155 -5.68 11.51 9.13
N ALA A 156 -4.75 10.70 8.63
CA ALA A 156 -3.32 10.97 8.76
C ALA A 156 -2.90 12.22 7.98
N LEU A 157 -3.35 12.36 6.73
CA LEU A 157 -3.07 13.55 5.91
C LEU A 157 -3.63 14.81 6.56
N LEU A 158 -4.85 14.75 7.08
CA LEU A 158 -5.46 15.85 7.82
C LEU A 158 -4.64 16.19 9.08
N GLY A 159 -4.18 15.19 9.83
CA GLY A 159 -3.31 15.38 10.99
C GLY A 159 -1.99 16.07 10.64
N ILE A 160 -1.30 15.59 9.59
CA ILE A 160 -0.08 16.22 9.07
C ILE A 160 -0.36 17.67 8.69
N LEU A 161 -1.42 17.93 7.91
CA LEU A 161 -1.81 19.27 7.47
C LEU A 161 -2.06 20.21 8.65
N ILE A 162 -2.82 19.77 9.66
CA ILE A 162 -3.12 20.56 10.86
C ILE A 162 -1.82 20.90 11.60
N ILE A 163 -0.94 19.93 11.82
CA ILE A 163 0.31 20.16 12.54
C ILE A 163 1.18 21.15 11.77
N PHE A 164 1.39 20.95 10.48
CA PHE A 164 2.16 21.88 9.65
C PHE A 164 1.51 23.28 9.59
N GLY A 165 0.19 23.37 9.56
CA GLY A 165 -0.54 24.64 9.61
C GLY A 165 -0.33 25.40 10.93
N ILE A 166 -0.40 24.71 12.08
CA ILE A 166 -0.11 25.29 13.39
C ILE A 166 1.35 25.76 13.48
N LEU A 167 2.29 24.94 12.99
CA LEU A 167 3.71 25.29 12.98
C LEU A 167 3.98 26.52 12.11
N ALA A 168 3.44 26.54 10.88
CA ALA A 168 3.56 27.67 9.97
C ALA A 168 2.99 28.96 10.60
N TYR A 169 1.80 28.88 11.19
CA TYR A 169 1.18 30.01 11.89
C TYR A 169 2.06 30.54 13.04
N ARG A 170 2.62 29.64 13.88
CA ARG A 170 3.50 30.02 14.99
C ARG A 170 4.79 30.68 14.50
N VAL A 171 5.41 30.15 13.45
CA VAL A 171 6.64 30.70 12.86
C VAL A 171 6.40 32.09 12.29
N ILE A 172 5.30 32.30 11.56
CA ILE A 172 4.94 33.60 10.99
C ILE A 172 4.65 34.62 12.10
N ARG A 173 3.89 34.24 13.13
CA ARG A 173 3.53 35.14 14.23
C ARG A 173 4.75 35.58 15.04
N ARG A 174 5.75 34.72 15.26
CA ARG A 174 6.98 35.08 15.99
C ARG A 174 7.87 36.09 15.24
N LYS A 175 7.69 36.23 13.92
CA LYS A 175 8.44 37.20 13.10
C LYS A 175 7.78 38.59 13.03
N LYS A 176 6.52 38.72 13.48
CA LYS A 176 5.83 40.00 13.65
C LYS A 176 5.97 40.47 15.08
#